data_AF-A0A1E4HV00-F1
#
_entry.id   AF-A0A1E4HV00-F1
#
_cell.length_a   1.000
_cell.length_b   1.000
_cell.length_c   1.000
_cell.angle_alpha   90.00
_cell.angle_beta   90.00
_cell.angle_gamma   90.00
#
_symmetry.space_group_name_H-M   'P 1'
#
loop_
_entity.id
_entity.type
_entity.pdbx_description
1 polymer ?
#
loop_
_entity_poly.entity_id
_entity_poly.type
_entity_poly.pdbx_seq_one_letter_code
_entity_poly.pdbx_strand_id
1 'polypeptide(L)'
;MHPVVLKSSQLIFAGDIAGAENALATIADEQGDHALVEILDELPPKDLLAVMREFDSSRESVVNMLVTPEQFARSIVLEKKYGDRTSERLRAMMNAVIHRDADSVHEYLEAMADIEGGSDTLADYFADHYDEIFSFASSGSFVPQLDPDSDAKTHNTWLMEKIEEIDHGLAFGNCAKNAGTA
;
A
#
# COMPACT_ATOMS: atom_id res chain seq x y z
N MET A 1 -25.83 4.83 2.30
CA MET A 1 -25.76 4.65 0.85
C MET A 1 -26.26 5.89 0.13
N HIS A 2 -25.34 6.83 -0.03
CA HIS A 2 -25.55 8.14 -0.62
C HIS A 2 -25.83 8.04 -2.13
N PRO A 3 -26.74 8.85 -2.71
CA PRO A 3 -27.07 8.78 -4.14
C PRO A 3 -25.86 8.96 -5.08
N VAL A 4 -24.85 9.73 -4.65
CA VAL A 4 -23.63 9.93 -5.43
C VAL A 4 -22.82 8.64 -5.57
N VAL A 5 -22.81 7.77 -4.55
CA VAL A 5 -22.07 6.49 -4.59
C VAL A 5 -22.61 5.63 -5.73
N LEU A 6 -23.93 5.51 -5.81
CA LEU A 6 -24.60 4.79 -6.91
C LEU A 6 -24.24 5.38 -8.27
N LYS A 7 -24.28 6.71 -8.38
CA LYS A 7 -23.98 7.42 -9.63
C LYS A 7 -22.52 7.21 -10.04
N SER A 8 -21.57 7.39 -9.13
CA SER A 8 -20.14 7.20 -9.38
C SER A 8 -19.83 5.76 -9.75
N SER A 9 -20.37 4.76 -9.04
CA SER A 9 -20.21 3.34 -9.42
C SER A 9 -20.79 3.02 -10.81
N GLN A 10 -21.94 3.61 -11.18
CA GLN A 10 -22.52 3.45 -12.51
C GLN A 10 -21.65 4.07 -13.61
N LEU A 11 -21.12 5.27 -13.37
CA LEU A 11 -20.23 5.96 -14.29
C LEU A 11 -18.92 5.19 -14.48
N ILE A 12 -18.33 4.67 -13.39
CA ILE A 12 -17.16 3.81 -13.45
C ILE A 12 -17.44 2.54 -14.26
N PHE A 13 -18.59 1.91 -14.03
CA PHE A 13 -18.99 0.73 -14.80
C PHE A 13 -19.22 1.02 -16.29
N ALA A 14 -19.68 2.23 -16.62
CA ALA A 14 -19.82 2.71 -17.98
C ALA A 14 -18.48 3.13 -18.63
N GLY A 15 -17.38 3.16 -17.86
CA GLY A 15 -16.05 3.60 -18.31
C GLY A 15 -15.85 5.12 -18.25
N ASP A 16 -16.79 5.87 -17.70
CA ASP A 16 -16.69 7.32 -17.51
C ASP A 16 -16.10 7.66 -16.13
N ILE A 17 -14.80 7.43 -15.98
CA ILE A 17 -14.07 7.68 -14.72
C ILE A 17 -14.00 9.17 -14.39
N ALA A 18 -13.81 10.02 -15.41
CA ALA A 18 -13.77 11.47 -15.22
C ALA A 18 -15.13 12.02 -14.77
N GLY A 19 -16.24 11.51 -15.31
CA GLY A 19 -17.58 11.84 -14.83
C GLY A 19 -17.83 11.39 -13.40
N ALA A 20 -17.32 10.22 -13.01
CA ALA A 20 -17.42 9.73 -11.64
C ALA A 20 -16.63 10.60 -10.65
N GLU A 21 -15.41 10.99 -11.01
CA GLU A 21 -14.56 11.88 -10.21
C GLU A 21 -15.21 13.25 -10.06
N ASN A 22 -15.71 13.84 -11.14
CA ASN A 22 -16.40 15.14 -11.09
C ASN A 22 -17.66 15.10 -10.21
N ALA A 23 -18.42 14.00 -10.24
CA ALA A 23 -19.56 13.82 -9.35
C ALA A 23 -19.15 13.77 -7.86
N LEU A 24 -17.98 13.21 -7.55
CA LEU A 24 -17.42 13.20 -6.20
C LEU A 24 -16.84 14.57 -5.82
N ALA A 25 -16.12 15.24 -6.72
CA ALA A 25 -15.58 16.58 -6.52
C ALA A 25 -16.70 17.60 -6.23
N THR A 26 -17.85 17.48 -6.91
CA THR A 26 -19.04 18.32 -6.63
C THR A 26 -19.48 18.21 -5.16
N ILE A 27 -19.32 17.04 -4.51
CA ILE A 27 -19.65 16.91 -3.08
C ILE A 27 -18.66 17.70 -2.22
N ALA A 28 -17.37 17.65 -2.53
CA ALA A 28 -16.38 18.44 -1.80
C ALA A 28 -16.70 19.94 -1.92
N ASP A 29 -17.07 20.39 -3.13
CA ASP A 29 -17.43 21.80 -3.37
C ASP A 29 -18.73 22.22 -2.65
N GLU A 30 -19.76 21.37 -2.63
CA GLU A 30 -21.08 21.72 -2.07
C GLU A 30 -21.21 21.46 -0.56
N GLN A 31 -20.57 20.40 -0.06
CA GLN A 31 -20.77 19.87 1.29
C GLN A 31 -19.47 19.82 2.11
N GLY A 32 -18.32 20.05 1.48
CA GLY A 32 -17.00 20.06 2.10
C GLY A 32 -16.28 18.71 2.08
N ASP A 33 -14.97 18.77 2.35
CA ASP A 33 -14.05 17.64 2.29
C ASP A 33 -14.47 16.47 3.19
N HIS A 34 -14.98 16.76 4.38
CA HIS A 34 -15.40 15.73 5.33
C HIS A 34 -16.57 14.89 4.79
N ALA A 35 -17.52 15.52 4.09
CA ALA A 35 -18.63 14.81 3.46
C ALA A 35 -18.14 13.90 2.33
N LEU A 36 -17.12 14.34 1.57
CA LEU A 36 -16.52 13.47 0.56
C LEU A 36 -15.82 12.27 1.21
N VAL A 37 -15.06 12.45 2.29
CA VAL A 37 -14.40 11.35 3.02
C VAL A 37 -15.41 10.28 3.47
N GLU A 38 -16.55 10.70 4.05
CA GLU A 38 -17.62 9.77 4.46
C GLU A 38 -18.20 8.99 3.27
N ILE A 39 -18.33 9.64 2.11
CA ILE A 39 -18.82 9.02 0.88
C ILE A 39 -17.80 8.04 0.31
N LEU A 40 -16.50 8.36 0.39
CA LEU A 40 -15.43 7.46 -0.03
C LEU A 40 -15.41 6.17 0.82
N ASP A 41 -15.85 6.22 2.08
CA ASP A 41 -16.00 5.02 2.92
C ASP A 41 -17.17 4.13 2.50
N GLU A 42 -18.23 4.71 1.91
CA GLU A 42 -19.33 3.94 1.33
C GLU A 42 -19.00 3.36 -0.06
N LEU A 43 -17.96 3.88 -0.73
CA LEU A 43 -17.56 3.43 -2.05
C LEU A 43 -16.85 2.06 -1.99
N PRO A 44 -17.16 1.13 -2.92
CA PRO A 44 -16.40 -0.10 -3.05
C PRO A 44 -14.92 0.19 -3.32
N PRO A 45 -13.95 -0.48 -2.66
CA PRO A 45 -12.53 -0.24 -2.88
C PRO A 45 -12.08 -0.43 -4.33
N LYS A 46 -12.76 -1.31 -5.09
CA LYS A 46 -12.53 -1.50 -6.53
C LYS A 46 -12.87 -0.25 -7.36
N ASP A 47 -13.86 0.52 -6.94
CA ASP A 47 -14.36 1.70 -7.66
C ASP A 47 -13.45 2.88 -7.34
N LEU A 48 -13.04 3.02 -6.07
CA LEU A 48 -11.99 3.96 -5.66
C LEU A 48 -10.68 3.68 -6.41
N LEU A 49 -10.25 2.41 -6.49
CA LEU A 49 -9.09 2.03 -7.28
C LEU A 49 -9.21 2.42 -8.76
N ALA A 50 -10.39 2.28 -9.36
CA ALA A 50 -10.60 2.66 -10.76
C ALA A 50 -10.39 4.16 -10.98
N VAL A 51 -10.82 5.00 -10.02
CA VAL A 51 -10.53 6.44 -10.03
C VAL A 51 -9.03 6.65 -9.89
N MET A 52 -8.38 6.06 -8.87
CA MET A 52 -6.94 6.26 -8.64
C MET A 52 -6.06 5.86 -9.85
N ARG A 53 -6.46 4.83 -10.60
CA ARG A 53 -5.77 4.39 -11.84
C ARG A 53 -5.78 5.43 -12.96
N GLU A 54 -6.83 6.24 -13.06
CA GLU A 54 -6.94 7.26 -14.11
C GLU A 54 -6.14 8.53 -13.78
N PHE A 55 -5.86 8.76 -12.49
CA PHE A 55 -5.23 9.98 -11.97
C PHE A 55 -3.85 9.71 -11.34
N ASP A 56 -3.13 8.69 -11.82
CA ASP A 56 -1.97 8.09 -11.16
C ASP A 56 -0.67 8.93 -11.08
N SER A 57 -0.58 10.08 -11.76
CA SER A 57 0.61 10.97 -11.69
C SER A 57 0.51 12.26 -12.50
N SER A 58 -0.32 12.29 -13.55
CA SER A 58 -0.37 13.42 -14.50
C SER A 58 -1.55 14.36 -14.33
N ARG A 59 -2.50 14.02 -13.45
CA ARG A 59 -3.72 14.79 -13.20
C ARG A 59 -3.99 14.90 -11.71
N GLU A 60 -4.25 16.11 -11.24
CA GLU A 60 -4.76 16.34 -9.89
C GLU A 60 -6.16 15.72 -9.79
N SER A 61 -6.41 14.99 -8.70
CA SER A 61 -7.74 14.46 -8.37
C SER A 61 -8.08 14.81 -6.94
N VAL A 62 -9.29 15.36 -6.76
CA VAL A 62 -9.82 15.68 -5.43
C VAL A 62 -9.95 14.40 -4.59
N VAL A 63 -10.26 13.28 -5.24
CA VAL A 63 -10.32 11.96 -4.59
C VAL A 63 -8.95 11.55 -4.05
N ASN A 64 -7.88 11.68 -4.84
CA ASN A 64 -6.51 11.38 -4.37
C ASN A 64 -6.05 12.34 -3.26
N MET A 65 -6.61 13.55 -3.18
CA MET A 65 -6.32 14.51 -2.13
C MET A 65 -7.01 14.19 -0.79
N LEU A 66 -8.18 13.56 -0.84
CA LEU A 66 -9.01 13.35 0.35
C LEU A 66 -9.15 11.89 0.77
N VAL A 67 -8.57 10.96 0.01
CA VAL A 67 -8.51 9.54 0.41
C VAL A 67 -7.79 9.40 1.75
N THR A 68 -8.38 8.62 2.67
CA THR A 68 -7.74 8.30 3.96
C THR A 68 -6.74 7.16 3.81
N PRO A 69 -5.79 7.00 4.76
CA PRO A 69 -4.86 5.87 4.78
C PRO A 69 -5.55 4.50 4.62
N GLU A 70 -6.66 4.26 5.32
CA GLU A 70 -7.37 2.99 5.28
C GLU A 70 -8.12 2.77 3.95
N GLN A 71 -8.71 3.82 3.39
CA GLN A 71 -9.37 3.77 2.09
C GLN A 71 -8.38 3.46 0.97
N PHE A 72 -7.21 4.12 1.05
CA PHE A 72 -6.10 3.92 0.13
C PHE A 72 -5.56 2.49 0.22
N ALA A 73 -5.25 2.01 1.43
CA ALA A 73 -4.71 0.68 1.67
C ALA A 73 -5.61 -0.42 1.07
N ARG A 74 -6.91 -0.37 1.34
CA ARG A 74 -7.91 -1.32 0.78
C ARG A 74 -7.91 -1.34 -0.75
N SER A 75 -7.66 -0.20 -1.38
CA SER A 75 -7.68 -0.05 -2.84
C SER A 75 -6.39 -0.54 -3.48
N ILE A 76 -5.24 -0.21 -2.88
CA ILE A 76 -3.91 -0.59 -3.40
C ILE A 76 -3.64 -2.09 -3.31
N VAL A 77 -4.13 -2.78 -2.28
CA VAL A 77 -4.03 -4.25 -2.23
C VAL A 77 -4.77 -4.90 -3.40
N LEU A 78 -5.88 -4.31 -3.86
CA LEU A 78 -6.58 -4.77 -5.05
C LEU A 78 -5.77 -4.50 -6.33
N GLU A 79 -5.01 -3.40 -6.39
CA GLU A 79 -4.07 -3.15 -7.50
C GLU A 79 -3.03 -4.25 -7.59
N LYS A 80 -2.43 -4.63 -6.47
CA LYS A 80 -1.46 -5.73 -6.45
C LYS A 80 -2.08 -7.06 -6.88
N LYS A 81 -3.32 -7.34 -6.45
CA LYS A 81 -4.00 -8.62 -6.70
C LYS A 81 -4.54 -8.75 -8.11
N TYR A 82 -5.02 -7.67 -8.72
CA TYR A 82 -5.76 -7.69 -9.99
C TYR A 82 -5.22 -6.72 -11.05
N GLY A 83 -4.18 -5.95 -10.73
CA GLY A 83 -3.52 -5.02 -11.64
C GLY A 83 -2.57 -5.71 -12.61
N ASP A 84 -1.86 -4.88 -13.37
CA ASP A 84 -0.92 -5.36 -14.38
C ASP A 84 0.33 -5.97 -13.74
N ARG A 85 1.06 -6.80 -14.48
CA ARG A 85 2.24 -7.51 -13.94
C ARG A 85 3.42 -6.58 -13.63
N THR A 86 3.41 -5.37 -14.16
CA THR A 86 4.47 -4.39 -13.94
C THR A 86 4.18 -3.57 -12.68
N SER A 87 5.01 -3.72 -11.65
CA SER A 87 4.89 -2.98 -10.39
C SER A 87 5.08 -1.46 -10.56
N GLU A 88 5.43 -0.97 -11.77
CA GLU A 88 5.56 0.44 -12.13
C GLU A 88 4.29 1.26 -11.85
N ARG A 89 3.11 0.77 -12.27
CA ARG A 89 1.85 1.50 -12.04
C ARG A 89 1.51 1.58 -10.55
N LEU A 90 1.68 0.46 -9.84
CA LEU A 90 1.45 0.41 -8.40
C LEU A 90 2.34 1.44 -7.69
N ARG A 91 3.63 1.50 -8.06
CA ARG A 91 4.58 2.48 -7.51
C ARG A 91 4.21 3.92 -7.86
N ALA A 92 3.78 4.20 -9.10
CA ALA A 92 3.34 5.54 -9.48
C ALA A 92 2.15 6.00 -8.62
N MET A 93 1.14 5.14 -8.47
CA MET A 93 -0.06 5.41 -7.67
C MET A 93 0.28 5.58 -6.18
N MET A 94 1.18 4.75 -5.66
CA MET A 94 1.68 4.91 -4.29
C MET A 94 2.39 6.24 -4.12
N ASN A 95 3.31 6.58 -5.02
CA ASN A 95 4.05 7.83 -4.95
C ASN A 95 3.13 9.07 -5.03
N ALA A 96 2.09 9.02 -5.86
CA ALA A 96 1.15 10.13 -6.03
C ALA A 96 0.36 10.44 -4.74
N VAL A 97 0.07 9.43 -3.91
CA VAL A 97 -0.71 9.62 -2.68
C VAL A 97 0.19 9.81 -1.47
N ILE A 98 1.15 8.91 -1.24
CA ILE A 98 1.92 8.89 0.01
C ILE A 98 2.91 10.06 0.10
N HIS A 99 3.54 10.46 -1.02
CA HIS A 99 4.55 11.53 -1.02
C HIS A 99 3.94 12.93 -1.16
N ARG A 100 2.60 13.05 -1.09
CA ARG A 100 1.92 14.35 -1.13
C ARG A 100 2.27 15.20 0.10
N ASP A 101 2.33 14.55 1.26
CA ASP A 101 2.69 15.18 2.53
C ASP A 101 3.60 14.24 3.32
N ALA A 102 4.86 14.68 3.51
CA ALA A 102 5.90 13.91 4.16
C ALA A 102 5.54 13.52 5.60
N ASP A 103 4.76 14.36 6.29
CA ASP A 103 4.36 14.08 7.67
C ASP A 103 3.31 12.97 7.75
N SER A 104 2.53 12.77 6.68
CA SER A 104 1.45 11.76 6.63
C SER A 104 1.90 10.39 6.09
N VAL A 105 3.08 10.28 5.47
CA VAL A 105 3.57 9.04 4.81
C VAL A 105 3.45 7.83 5.74
N HIS A 106 3.82 8.00 7.02
CA HIS A 106 3.84 6.92 8.00
C HIS A 106 2.45 6.33 8.25
N GLU A 107 1.39 7.15 8.25
CA GLU A 107 0.00 6.70 8.46
C GLU A 107 -0.45 5.79 7.31
N TYR A 108 -0.10 6.12 6.07
CA TYR A 108 -0.40 5.27 4.90
C TYR A 108 0.34 3.93 4.97
N LEU A 109 1.62 3.96 5.34
CA LEU A 109 2.42 2.74 5.47
C LEU A 109 1.91 1.83 6.60
N GLU A 110 1.52 2.41 7.73
CA GLU A 110 0.93 1.68 8.86
C GLU A 110 -0.43 1.08 8.49
N ALA A 111 -1.34 1.85 7.89
CA ALA A 111 -2.63 1.36 7.43
C ALA A 111 -2.50 0.24 6.38
N MET A 112 -1.47 0.30 5.53
CA MET A 112 -1.15 -0.81 4.62
C MET A 112 -0.63 -2.03 5.37
N ALA A 113 0.25 -1.87 6.36
CA ALA A 113 0.79 -2.99 7.13
C ALA A 113 -0.30 -3.74 7.92
N ASP A 114 -1.36 -3.04 8.35
CA ASP A 114 -2.43 -3.59 9.18
C ASP A 114 -3.49 -4.42 8.42
N ILE A 115 -3.48 -4.42 7.08
CA ILE A 115 -4.45 -5.14 6.28
C ILE A 115 -3.87 -6.39 5.60
N GLU A 116 -4.73 -7.38 5.36
CA GLU A 116 -4.35 -8.60 4.64
C GLU A 116 -3.86 -8.27 3.21
N GLY A 117 -2.69 -8.81 2.85
CA GLY A 117 -2.03 -8.56 1.56
C GLY A 117 -1.31 -7.22 1.46
N GLY A 118 -1.39 -6.37 2.49
CA GLY A 118 -0.71 -5.09 2.50
C GLY A 118 0.81 -5.20 2.66
N SER A 119 1.31 -6.11 3.51
CA SER A 119 2.75 -6.39 3.62
C SER A 119 3.36 -6.87 2.30
N ASP A 120 2.67 -7.76 1.58
CA ASP A 120 3.08 -8.21 0.24
C ASP A 120 3.11 -7.05 -0.75
N THR A 121 2.15 -6.13 -0.65
CA THR A 121 2.10 -4.94 -1.50
C THR A 121 3.25 -3.98 -1.20
N LEU A 122 3.59 -3.78 0.07
CA LEU A 122 4.75 -2.99 0.49
C LEU A 122 6.08 -3.62 0.03
N ALA A 123 6.21 -4.95 0.12
CA ALA A 123 7.39 -5.66 -0.37
C ALA A 123 7.62 -5.41 -1.87
N ASP A 124 6.54 -5.43 -2.66
CA ASP A 124 6.57 -5.14 -4.09
C ASP A 124 6.95 -3.68 -4.40
N TYR A 125 6.38 -2.75 -3.63
CA TYR A 125 6.67 -1.33 -3.73
C TYR A 125 8.16 -1.05 -3.50
N PHE A 126 8.73 -1.66 -2.46
CA PHE A 126 10.11 -1.48 -2.06
C PHE A 126 11.11 -2.41 -2.75
N ALA A 127 10.70 -3.22 -3.73
CA ALA A 127 11.58 -4.22 -4.34
C ALA A 127 12.85 -3.61 -4.98
N ASP A 128 12.81 -2.36 -5.44
CA ASP A 128 13.97 -1.66 -6.01
C ASP A 128 14.89 -1.05 -4.94
N HIS A 129 14.43 -0.95 -3.69
CA HIS A 129 15.13 -0.40 -2.53
C HIS A 129 15.51 -1.49 -1.51
N TYR A 130 15.56 -2.76 -1.95
CA TYR A 130 15.82 -3.90 -1.08
C TYR A 130 17.11 -3.74 -0.27
N ASP A 131 18.21 -3.34 -0.91
CA ASP A 131 19.52 -3.20 -0.25
C ASP A 131 19.52 -2.13 0.85
N GLU A 132 18.81 -1.02 0.64
CA GLU A 132 18.70 0.09 1.60
C GLU A 132 17.89 -0.36 2.82
N ILE A 133 16.76 -1.04 2.60
CA ILE A 133 15.89 -1.54 3.67
C ILE A 133 16.58 -2.64 4.46
N PHE A 134 17.25 -3.56 3.77
CA PHE A 134 18.01 -4.63 4.41
C PHE A 134 19.17 -4.08 5.25
N SER A 135 19.89 -3.09 4.72
CA SER A 135 20.93 -2.38 5.48
C SER A 135 20.38 -1.72 6.72
N PHE A 136 19.21 -1.06 6.61
CA PHE A 136 18.56 -0.42 7.76
C PHE A 136 18.16 -1.44 8.82
N ALA A 137 17.53 -2.54 8.43
CA ALA A 137 17.14 -3.61 9.35
C ALA A 137 18.34 -4.24 10.08
N SER A 138 19.50 -4.33 9.40
CA SER A 138 20.70 -4.98 9.94
C SER A 138 21.60 -4.06 10.76
N SER A 139 21.70 -2.78 10.37
CA SER A 139 22.69 -1.83 10.92
C SER A 139 22.09 -0.55 11.50
N GLY A 140 20.80 -0.32 11.33
CA GLY A 140 20.12 0.94 11.66
C GLY A 140 20.41 2.08 10.68
N SER A 141 21.07 1.81 9.55
CA SER A 141 21.38 2.79 8.50
C SER A 141 20.90 2.34 7.13
N PHE A 142 20.22 3.23 6.41
CA PHE A 142 19.83 3.01 5.01
C PHE A 142 21.01 3.00 4.04
N VAL A 143 22.21 3.39 4.46
CA VAL A 143 23.42 3.37 3.61
C VAL A 143 23.93 1.95 3.54
N PRO A 144 23.88 1.28 2.37
CA PRO A 144 24.43 -0.06 2.22
C PRO A 144 25.91 -0.03 2.53
N GLN A 145 26.33 -0.74 3.58
CA GLN A 145 27.75 -0.94 3.87
C GLN A 145 28.27 -1.98 2.88
N LEU A 146 28.63 -1.53 1.69
CA LEU A 146 29.34 -2.35 0.71
C LEU A 146 30.73 -2.60 1.28
N ASP A 147 30.93 -3.72 1.97
CA ASP A 147 32.27 -4.19 2.29
C ASP A 147 32.94 -4.58 0.96
N PRO A 148 33.98 -3.86 0.50
CA PRO A 148 34.62 -4.12 -0.79
C PRO A 148 35.23 -5.53 -0.89
N ASP A 149 35.36 -6.26 0.23
CA ASP A 149 35.84 -7.63 0.27
C ASP A 149 34.72 -8.69 0.45
N SER A 150 33.45 -8.28 0.58
CA SER A 150 32.32 -9.21 0.71
C SER A 150 31.84 -9.67 -0.67
N ASP A 151 32.44 -10.73 -1.19
CA ASP A 151 31.90 -11.51 -2.32
C ASP A 151 30.41 -11.82 -2.07
N ALA A 152 29.56 -11.70 -3.10
CA ALA A 152 28.12 -11.95 -3.06
C ALA A 152 27.72 -13.35 -2.47
N LYS A 153 28.69 -14.28 -2.37
CA LYS A 153 28.54 -15.57 -1.68
C LYS A 153 28.41 -15.45 -0.15
N THR A 154 29.10 -14.49 0.46
CA THR A 154 29.10 -14.30 1.93
C THR A 154 27.74 -13.80 2.39
N HIS A 155 27.13 -12.89 1.62
CA HIS A 155 25.80 -12.34 1.89
C HIS A 155 24.69 -13.42 1.87
N ASN A 156 24.73 -14.31 0.88
CA ASN A 156 23.78 -15.44 0.79
C ASN A 156 23.99 -16.47 1.92
N THR A 157 25.22 -16.66 2.38
CA THR A 157 25.53 -17.61 3.46
C THR A 157 25.05 -17.10 4.82
N TRP A 158 25.26 -15.81 5.11
CA TRP A 158 24.76 -15.18 6.33
C TRP A 158 23.22 -15.11 6.37
N LEU A 159 22.58 -14.84 5.24
CA LEU A 159 21.12 -14.85 5.11
C LEU A 159 20.52 -16.23 5.40
N MET A 160 21.14 -17.30 4.89
CA MET A 160 20.70 -18.67 5.20
C MET A 160 20.85 -18.99 6.69
N GLU A 161 21.95 -18.57 7.31
CA GLU A 161 22.17 -18.76 8.75
C GLU A 161 21.13 -18.00 9.60
N LYS A 162 20.77 -16.76 9.21
CA LYS A 162 19.73 -15.99 9.90
C LYS A 162 18.33 -16.54 9.70
N ILE A 163 18.00 -17.05 8.52
CA ILE A 163 16.71 -17.70 8.24
C ILE A 163 16.60 -19.01 9.04
N GLU A 164 17.67 -19.81 9.11
CA GLU A 164 17.71 -21.02 9.93
C GLU A 164 17.62 -20.72 11.44
N GLU A 165 18.23 -19.63 11.91
CA GLU A 165 18.13 -19.19 13.30
C GLU A 165 16.69 -18.76 13.67
N ILE A 166 16.00 -18.08 12.76
CA ILE A 166 14.58 -17.71 12.93
C ILE A 166 13.69 -18.96 12.87
N ASP A 167 13.92 -19.88 11.94
CA ASP A 167 13.15 -21.13 11.84
C ASP A 167 13.35 -22.02 13.09
N HIS A 168 14.57 -22.10 13.61
CA HIS A 168 14.85 -22.76 14.88
C HIS A 168 14.19 -22.04 16.06
N GLY A 169 14.23 -20.70 16.13
CA GLY A 169 13.52 -19.92 17.14
C GLY A 169 12.00 -20.14 17.13
N LEU A 170 11.41 -20.25 15.94
CA LEU A 170 9.99 -20.55 15.74
C LEU A 170 9.64 -22.02 16.09
N ALA A 171 10.56 -22.96 15.86
CA ALA A 171 10.40 -24.36 16.29
C ALA A 171 10.36 -24.51 17.82
N PHE A 172 11.12 -23.70 18.57
CA PHE A 172 11.02 -23.64 20.04
C PHE A 172 9.74 -22.94 20.53
N GLY A 173 9.11 -22.08 19.72
CA GLY A 173 7.81 -21.48 20.05
C GLY A 173 6.64 -22.48 20.04
N ASN A 174 6.77 -23.59 19.29
CA ASN A 174 5.72 -24.60 19.18
C ASN A 174 5.77 -25.69 20.28
N CYS A 175 6.86 -25.83 21.02
CA CYS A 175 6.88 -26.78 22.16
C CYS A 175 6.23 -26.21 23.43
N ALA A 176 6.04 -24.89 23.54
CA ALA A 176 5.37 -24.27 24.69
C ALA A 176 3.83 -24.36 24.65
N LYS A 177 3.22 -24.64 23.49
CA LYS A 177 1.75 -24.71 23.35
C LYS A 177 1.13 -26.10 23.59
N ASN A 178 1.93 -27.15 23.77
CA ASN A 178 1.44 -28.52 24.00
C ASN A 178 1.62 -29.06 25.44
N ALA A 179 2.00 -28.23 26.41
CA ALA A 179 2.19 -28.64 27.81
C ALA A 179 1.09 -28.12 28.76
N GLY A 180 -0.15 -28.01 28.27
CA GLY A 180 -1.25 -27.41 29.04
C GLY A 180 -2.62 -28.00 28.75
N THR A 181 -2.75 -29.32 28.61
CA THR A 181 -4.02 -30.05 28.74
C THR A 181 -3.76 -31.47 29.24
N ALA A 182 -3.72 -31.63 30.56
CA ALA A 182 -3.95 -32.88 31.27
C ALA A 182 -4.58 -32.55 32.63
#